data_AF-A0A261F9W7-F1
#
_entry.id   AF-A0A261F9W7-F1
#
_cell.length_a   1.000
_cell.length_b   1.000
_cell.length_c   1.000
_cell.angle_alpha   90.00
_cell.angle_beta   90.00
_cell.angle_gamma   90.00
#
_symmetry.space_group_name_H-M   'P 1'
#
loop_
_entity.id
_entity.type
_entity.pdbx_description
1 polymer ?
#
loop_
_entity_poly.entity_id
_entity_poly.type
_entity_poly.pdbx_seq_one_letter_code
_entity_poly.pdbx_strand_id
1 'polypeptide(L)'
;RQDESLAALRNTDPKGQLYRAWQLKELLRNLLKHPLGQATAELKHWVFWASHSRIPEIVELSQKIRRRRPDILRTIELGYSNARLEAFNNRIKVTIRMAYGFHHVDNLIALIMLRCGGLDIRLPKPTT
;
A
#
# COMPACT_ATOMS: atom_id res chain seq x y z
N ARG A 1 -13.07 20.00 14.72
CA ARG A 1 -12.08 19.05 15.29
C ARG A 1 -10.92 18.71 14.36
N GLN A 2 -11.10 18.16 13.15
CA GLN A 2 -9.97 17.91 12.22
C GLN A 2 -9.36 19.21 11.64
N ASP A 3 -10.17 20.23 11.38
CA ASP A 3 -9.67 21.51 10.85
C ASP A 3 -8.89 22.32 11.90
N GLU A 4 -9.22 22.20 13.19
CA GLU A 4 -8.47 22.86 14.28
C GLU A 4 -7.08 22.26 14.47
N SER A 5 -6.93 20.93 14.33
CA SER A 5 -5.62 20.28 14.40
C SER A 5 -4.77 20.57 13.17
N LEU A 6 -5.36 20.76 11.98
CA LEU A 6 -4.64 21.22 10.78
C LEU A 6 -4.18 22.67 10.89
N ALA A 7 -4.99 23.54 11.51
CA ALA A 7 -4.60 24.92 11.82
C ALA A 7 -3.42 24.97 12.82
N ALA A 8 -3.40 24.08 13.81
CA ALA A 8 -2.29 23.95 14.75
C ALA A 8 -0.99 23.45 14.10
N LEU A 9 -1.09 22.55 13.10
CA LEU A 9 0.06 22.07 12.32
C LEU A 9 0.71 23.17 11.46
N ARG A 10 -0.10 24.11 10.96
CA ARG A 10 0.39 25.27 10.21
C ARG A 10 1.25 26.22 11.07
N ASN A 11 1.00 26.27 12.38
CA ASN A 11 1.78 27.07 13.33
C ASN A 11 3.07 26.38 13.80
N THR A 12 3.16 25.05 13.67
CA THR A 12 4.34 24.26 14.11
C THR A 12 5.33 23.96 13.00
N ASP A 13 4.92 24.07 11.73
CA ASP A 13 5.80 23.88 10.57
C ASP A 13 6.04 25.21 9.81
N PRO A 14 7.12 25.95 10.11
CA PRO A 14 7.42 27.23 9.47
C PRO A 14 7.65 27.13 7.96
N LYS A 15 7.86 25.93 7.39
CA LYS A 15 8.01 25.70 5.95
C LYS A 15 6.75 25.18 5.27
N GLY A 16 5.71 24.81 6.04
CA GLY A 16 4.44 24.25 5.55
C GLY A 16 4.56 22.94 4.76
N GLN A 17 5.68 22.23 4.90
CA GLN A 17 5.97 20.96 4.24
C GLN A 17 5.06 19.83 4.76
N LEU A 18 4.81 19.77 6.06
CA LEU A 18 3.96 18.76 6.71
C LEU A 18 2.51 18.86 6.24
N TYR A 19 1.97 20.09 6.20
CA TYR A 19 0.63 20.33 5.67
C TYR A 19 0.54 19.95 4.19
N ARG A 20 1.53 20.32 3.37
CA ARG A 20 1.60 19.95 1.96
C ARG A 20 1.71 18.45 1.74
N ALA A 21 2.53 17.75 2.52
CA ALA A 21 2.65 16.29 2.47
C ALA A 21 1.33 15.61 2.83
N TRP A 22 0.62 16.13 3.84
CA TRP A 22 -0.72 15.65 4.19
C TRP A 22 -1.72 15.84 3.04
N GLN A 23 -1.75 17.01 2.41
CA GLN A 23 -2.63 17.27 1.25
C GLN A 23 -2.32 16.31 0.10
N LEU A 24 -1.04 16.11 -0.25
CA LEU A 24 -0.61 15.17 -1.29
C LEU A 24 -1.04 13.74 -0.97
N LYS A 25 -0.97 13.33 0.30
CA LYS A 25 -1.41 12.00 0.75
C LYS A 25 -2.93 11.83 0.66
N GLU A 26 -3.72 12.82 1.05
CA GLU A 26 -5.20 12.73 0.95
C GLU A 26 -5.69 12.77 -0.50
N LEU A 27 -5.07 13.57 -1.38
CA LEU A 27 -5.38 13.53 -2.82
C LEU A 27 -5.17 12.14 -3.42
N LEU A 28 -4.05 11.49 -3.10
CA LEU A 28 -3.77 10.14 -3.59
C LEU A 28 -4.79 9.11 -3.07
N ARG A 29 -5.26 9.27 -1.83
CA ARG A 29 -6.31 8.40 -1.25
C ARG A 29 -7.64 8.55 -1.97
N ASN A 30 -8.02 9.77 -2.34
CA ASN A 30 -9.28 10.02 -3.03
C ASN A 30 -9.23 9.59 -4.50
N LEU A 31 -8.08 9.76 -5.16
CA LEU A 31 -7.85 9.36 -6.54
C LEU A 31 -8.22 7.90 -6.82
N LEU A 32 -7.96 6.99 -5.88
CA LEU A 32 -8.27 5.56 -6.02
C LEU A 32 -9.78 5.25 -6.04
N LYS A 33 -10.63 6.21 -5.69
CA LYS A 33 -12.09 6.07 -5.67
C LYS A 33 -12.78 6.67 -6.89
N HIS A 34 -12.04 7.38 -7.75
CA HIS A 34 -12.59 8.08 -8.89
C HIS A 34 -12.72 7.18 -10.14
N PRO A 35 -13.67 7.47 -11.03
CA PRO A 35 -13.76 6.79 -12.32
C PRO A 35 -12.50 7.03 -13.17
N LEU A 36 -12.17 6.08 -14.05
CA LEU A 36 -10.90 6.02 -14.78
C LEU A 36 -10.50 7.33 -15.49
N GLY A 37 -11.47 7.99 -16.15
CA GLY A 37 -11.23 9.24 -16.86
C GLY A 37 -10.76 10.37 -15.92
N GLN A 38 -11.43 10.52 -14.78
CA GLN A 38 -11.08 11.49 -13.75
C GLN A 38 -9.76 11.12 -13.06
N ALA A 39 -9.58 9.84 -12.69
CA ALA A 39 -8.35 9.35 -12.07
C ALA A 39 -7.11 9.58 -12.95
N THR A 40 -7.24 9.49 -14.28
CA THR A 40 -6.13 9.74 -15.21
C THR A 40 -5.65 11.19 -15.18
N ALA A 41 -6.59 12.15 -15.23
CA ALA A 41 -6.27 13.56 -15.18
C ALA A 41 -5.70 13.96 -13.81
N GLU A 42 -6.32 13.48 -12.74
CA GLU A 42 -5.87 13.74 -11.37
C GLU A 42 -4.52 13.11 -11.07
N LEU A 43 -4.23 11.91 -11.55
CA LEU A 43 -2.92 11.29 -11.36
C LEU A 43 -1.81 12.11 -12.04
N LYS A 44 -2.09 12.65 -13.23
CA LYS A 44 -1.16 13.54 -13.94
C LYS A 44 -0.93 14.82 -13.14
N HIS A 45 -2.01 15.44 -12.64
CA HIS A 45 -1.93 16.65 -11.82
C HIS A 45 -1.17 16.39 -10.51
N TRP A 46 -1.46 15.28 -9.84
CA TRP A 46 -0.80 14.87 -8.61
C TRP A 46 0.69 14.67 -8.81
N VAL A 47 1.11 13.95 -9.88
CA VAL A 47 2.54 13.75 -10.19
C VAL A 47 3.24 15.08 -10.43
N PHE A 48 2.60 16.01 -11.15
CA PHE A 48 3.14 17.34 -11.38
C PHE A 48 3.33 18.10 -10.06
N TRP A 49 2.31 18.13 -9.20
CA TRP A 49 2.37 18.85 -7.93
C TRP A 49 3.37 18.22 -6.95
N ALA A 50 3.39 16.89 -6.85
CA ALA A 50 4.32 16.13 -6.01
C ALA A 50 5.78 16.35 -6.41
N SER A 51 6.08 16.38 -7.72
CA SER A 51 7.42 16.63 -8.24
C SER A 51 7.97 18.02 -7.88
N HIS A 52 7.09 19.01 -7.66
CA HIS A 52 7.45 20.38 -7.30
C HIS A 52 7.27 20.69 -5.81
N SER A 53 6.96 19.68 -4.99
CA SER A 53 6.67 19.85 -3.55
C SER A 53 7.86 20.33 -2.71
N ARG A 54 9.09 20.12 -3.23
CA ARG A 54 10.39 20.31 -2.54
C ARG A 54 10.55 19.44 -1.28
N ILE A 55 9.86 18.30 -1.25
CA ILE A 55 9.94 17.27 -0.21
C ILE A 55 10.55 16.03 -0.87
N PRO A 56 11.83 15.70 -0.61
CA PRO A 56 12.56 14.65 -1.34
C PRO A 56 11.81 13.31 -1.41
N GLU A 57 11.21 12.88 -0.30
CA GLU A 57 10.48 11.61 -0.18
C GLU A 57 9.25 11.57 -1.10
N ILE A 58 8.55 12.70 -1.22
CA ILE A 58 7.38 12.83 -2.10
C ILE A 58 7.81 12.95 -3.56
N VAL A 59 8.92 13.63 -3.84
CA VAL A 59 9.49 13.70 -5.19
C VAL A 59 9.88 12.30 -5.66
N GLU A 60 10.55 11.50 -4.83
CA GLU A 60 10.86 10.10 -5.15
C GLU A 60 9.60 9.26 -5.37
N LEU A 61 8.59 9.42 -4.51
CA LEU A 61 7.30 8.76 -4.67
C LEU A 61 6.64 9.12 -6.00
N SER A 62 6.70 10.39 -6.40
CA SER A 62 6.15 10.86 -7.67
C SER A 62 6.82 10.19 -8.87
N GLN A 63 8.14 9.95 -8.80
CA GLN A 63 8.86 9.24 -9.85
C GLN A 63 8.48 7.76 -9.92
N LYS A 64 8.28 7.11 -8.77
CA LYS A 64 7.81 5.71 -8.70
C LYS A 64 6.39 5.58 -9.29
N ILE A 65 5.48 6.46 -8.88
CA ILE A 65 4.11 6.52 -9.39
C ILE A 65 4.09 6.81 -10.88
N ARG A 66 4.91 7.75 -11.38
CA ARG A 66 5.00 8.05 -12.80
C ARG A 66 5.41 6.83 -13.63
N ARG A 67 6.38 6.03 -13.14
CA ARG A 67 6.82 4.78 -13.81
C ARG A 67 5.72 3.71 -13.81
N ARG A 68 4.92 3.63 -12.74
CA ARG A 68 3.85 2.63 -12.55
C ARG A 68 2.45 3.13 -12.94
N ARG A 69 2.34 4.32 -13.54
CA ARG A 69 1.07 4.92 -13.95
C ARG A 69 0.14 3.96 -14.72
N PRO A 70 0.59 3.20 -15.75
CA PRO A 70 -0.31 2.29 -16.45
C PRO A 70 -0.86 1.19 -15.53
N ASP A 71 -0.03 0.63 -14.65
CA ASP A 71 -0.42 -0.42 -13.69
C ASP A 71 -1.46 0.12 -12.68
N ILE A 72 -1.27 1.36 -12.21
CA ILE A 72 -2.18 2.02 -11.27
C ILE A 72 -3.56 2.25 -11.93
N LEU A 73 -3.59 2.78 -13.15
CA LEU A 73 -4.84 3.03 -13.86
C LEU A 73 -5.58 1.73 -14.16
N ARG A 74 -4.86 0.67 -14.56
CA ARG A 74 -5.43 -0.66 -14.74
C ARG A 74 -6.03 -1.23 -13.45
N THR A 75 -5.40 -0.96 -12.30
CA THR A 75 -5.93 -1.40 -11.00
C THR A 75 -7.24 -0.69 -10.67
N ILE A 76 -7.35 0.61 -10.98
CA ILE A 76 -8.59 1.40 -10.81
C ILE A 76 -9.69 0.89 -11.74
N GLU A 77 -9.36 0.63 -13.01
CA GLU A 77 -10.28 0.08 -14.00
C GLU A 77 -10.86 -1.28 -13.59
N LEU A 78 -10.01 -2.18 -13.08
CA LEU A 78 -10.43 -3.51 -12.66
C LEU A 78 -11.17 -3.52 -11.31
N GLY A 79 -11.13 -2.42 -10.56
CA GLY A 79 -11.82 -2.29 -9.27
C GLY A 79 -11.35 -3.28 -8.21
N TYR A 80 -10.11 -3.79 -8.32
CA TYR A 80 -9.63 -4.80 -7.39
C TYR A 80 -9.50 -4.25 -5.97
N SER A 81 -10.14 -4.92 -5.01
CA SER A 81 -10.00 -4.58 -3.61
C SER A 81 -8.68 -5.11 -3.06
N ASN A 82 -8.03 -4.32 -2.20
CA ASN A 82 -6.82 -4.76 -1.51
C ASN A 82 -7.10 -5.86 -0.45
N ALA A 83 -8.36 -6.20 -0.19
CA ALA A 83 -8.78 -7.12 0.87
C ALA A 83 -8.12 -8.50 0.76
N ARG A 84 -8.02 -9.05 -0.46
CA ARG A 84 -7.39 -10.36 -0.68
C ARG A 84 -5.89 -10.29 -0.37
N LEU A 85 -5.19 -9.25 -0.83
CA LEU A 85 -3.76 -9.05 -0.57
C LEU A 85 -3.49 -8.85 0.93
N GLU A 86 -4.34 -8.07 1.62
CA GLU A 86 -4.24 -7.90 3.07
C GLU A 86 -4.47 -9.20 3.85
N ALA A 87 -5.43 -10.02 3.40
CA ALA A 87 -5.66 -11.34 4.00
C ALA A 87 -4.42 -12.24 3.86
N PHE A 88 -3.76 -12.24 2.69
CA PHE A 88 -2.49 -12.94 2.48
C PHE A 88 -1.38 -12.37 3.37
N ASN A 89 -1.21 -11.06 3.40
CA ASN A 89 -0.20 -10.40 4.24
C ASN A 89 -0.37 -10.73 5.72
N ASN A 90 -1.61 -10.77 6.21
CA ASN A 90 -1.90 -11.14 7.59
C ASN A 90 -1.56 -12.60 7.88
N ARG A 91 -1.88 -13.54 6.98
CA ARG A 91 -1.48 -14.95 7.10
C ARG A 91 0.04 -15.11 7.16
N ILE A 92 0.77 -14.39 6.30
CA ILE A 92 2.24 -14.39 6.28
C ILE A 92 2.79 -13.84 7.60
N LYS A 93 2.29 -12.68 8.07
CA LYS A 93 2.72 -12.10 9.35
C LYS A 93 2.50 -13.04 10.53
N VAL A 94 1.37 -13.74 10.59
CA VAL A 94 1.12 -14.76 11.62
C VAL A 94 2.11 -15.92 11.50
N THR A 95 2.40 -16.37 10.29
CA THR A 95 3.37 -17.44 10.02
C THR A 95 4.78 -17.07 10.47
N ILE A 96 5.22 -15.85 10.20
CA ILE A 96 6.51 -15.31 10.67
C ILE A 96 6.60 -15.35 12.20
N ARG A 97 5.53 -14.97 12.91
CA ARG A 97 5.51 -14.99 14.39
C ARG A 97 5.61 -16.39 14.99
N MET A 98 5.03 -17.41 14.35
CA MET A 98 5.18 -18.80 14.81
C MET A 98 6.56 -19.38 14.48
N ALA A 99 7.20 -18.86 13.44
CA ALA A 99 8.48 -19.36 12.94
C ALA A 99 9.71 -18.82 13.70
N TYR A 100 9.54 -18.06 14.80
CA TYR A 100 10.68 -17.59 15.61
C TYR A 100 11.57 -18.72 16.14
N GLY A 101 11.09 -19.96 16.20
CA GLY A 101 11.87 -21.15 16.56
C GLY A 101 12.53 -21.90 15.39
N PHE A 102 12.43 -21.40 14.15
CA PHE A 102 13.04 -22.09 13.01
C PHE A 102 14.51 -21.73 12.86
N HIS A 103 15.35 -22.77 12.77
CA HIS A 103 16.79 -22.61 12.53
C HIS A 103 17.12 -22.16 11.09
N HIS A 104 16.24 -22.45 10.12
CA HIS A 104 16.45 -22.16 8.70
C HIS A 104 15.27 -21.40 8.10
N VAL A 105 15.56 -20.40 7.26
CA VAL A 105 14.53 -19.57 6.60
C VAL A 105 13.70 -20.37 5.61
N ASP A 106 14.27 -21.42 5.02
CA ASP A 106 13.58 -22.30 4.07
C ASP A 106 12.36 -22.98 4.69
N ASN A 107 12.42 -23.31 5.98
CA ASN A 107 11.29 -23.87 6.73
C ASN A 107 10.14 -22.86 6.88
N LEU A 108 10.46 -21.58 7.07
CA LEU A 108 9.47 -20.50 7.08
C LEU A 108 8.84 -20.34 5.69
N ILE A 109 9.65 -20.33 4.63
CA ILE A 109 9.16 -20.21 3.25
C ILE A 109 8.24 -21.40 2.92
N ALA A 110 8.66 -22.62 3.23
CA ALA A 110 7.86 -23.83 3.02
C ALA A 110 6.52 -23.77 3.77
N LEU A 111 6.52 -23.31 5.02
CA LEU A 111 5.30 -23.15 5.81
C LEU A 111 4.38 -22.05 5.25
N ILE A 112 4.94 -20.94 4.73
CA ILE A 112 4.16 -19.90 4.04
C ILE A 112 3.53 -20.47 2.78
N MET A 113 4.29 -21.20 1.95
CA MET A 113 3.79 -21.83 0.72
C MET A 113 2.69 -22.84 1.03
N LEU A 114 2.87 -23.66 2.06
CA LEU A 114 1.86 -24.60 2.54
C LEU A 114 0.58 -23.88 2.98
N ARG A 115 0.70 -22.85 3.82
CA ARG A 115 -0.46 -22.13 4.36
C ARG A 115 -1.14 -21.25 3.33
N CYS A 116 -0.41 -20.63 2.40
CA CYS A 116 -0.97 -19.66 1.46
C CYS A 116 -1.28 -20.27 0.08
N GLY A 117 -0.68 -21.40 -0.28
CA GLY A 117 -0.83 -22.03 -1.59
C GLY A 117 -2.18 -22.71 -1.85
N GLY A 118 -3.04 -22.86 -0.83
CA GLY A 118 -4.37 -23.46 -1.00
C GLY A 118 -4.33 -24.95 -1.34
N LEU A 119 -3.23 -25.64 -1.01
CA LEU A 119 -3.08 -27.08 -1.24
C LEU A 119 -4.05 -27.86 -0.33
N ASP A 120 -4.92 -28.69 -0.92
CA ASP A 120 -5.76 -29.65 -0.18
C ASP A 120 -4.91 -30.86 0.21
N ILE A 121 -4.21 -30.77 1.34
CA ILE A 121 -3.39 -31.86 1.85
C ILE A 121 -4.26 -32.73 2.77
N ARG A 122 -4.68 -33.88 2.24
CA ARG A 122 -5.36 -34.90 3.03
C ARG A 122 -4.32 -35.77 3.73
N LEU A 123 -4.29 -35.70 5.06
CA LEU A 123 -3.44 -36.58 5.84
C LEU A 123 -3.93 -38.03 5.70
N PRO A 124 -3.01 -39.00 5.54
CA PRO A 124 -3.37 -40.41 5.52
C PRO A 124 -4.03 -40.77 6.86
N LYS A 125 -5.13 -41.51 6.81
CA LYS A 125 -5.78 -42.02 8.01
C LYS A 125 -4.94 -43.16 8.58
N PRO A 126 -4.67 -43.18 9.91
CA PRO A 126 -3.97 -44.31 10.51
C PRO A 126 -4.78 -45.58 10.26
N THR A 127 -4.13 -46.59 9.67
CA THR A 127 -4.70 -47.92 9.51
C THR A 127 -4.71 -48.57 10.90
N THR A 128 -5.90 -48.85 11.41
CA THR A 128 -6.10 -49.56 12.69
C THR A 128 -5.81 -51.04 12.52
#